data_AF-A0A382MCS0-F1
#
_entry.id   AF-A0A382MCS0-F1
#
_cell.length_a   1.000
_cell.length_b   1.000
_cell.length_c   1.000
_cell.angle_alpha   90.00
_cell.angle_beta   90.00
_cell.angle_gamma   90.00
#
_symmetry.space_group_name_H-M   'P 1'
#
loop_
_entity.id
_entity.type
_entity.pdbx_description
1 polymer ?
#
loop_
_entity_poly.entity_id
_entity_poly.type
_entity_poly.pdbx_seq_one_letter_code
_entity_poly.pdbx_strand_id
1 'polypeptide(L)'
;MDYDRHVDARAEQILAAVRQSGRNSMWSVHAQLHTQAEAADLADQVIEAVDRTLYEIVAGGDDAKLGGPFHILPAMLLLCRWEAVMDSAAIESIRSFFLEGVQARGNTENHWLMYYTGNLLAAERWSDASNMWNGCSPEAMRREATRWILGTIERTARLGHHEYDSPGYHVEHMAPLIGLFEHTRDEHLRKQVERVLTLKMADMALEYFNGSWAGSH
;
A
#
# COMPACT_ATOMS: atom_id res chain seq x y z
N MET A 1 6.74 29.55 6.39
CA MET A 1 7.84 29.02 7.22
C MET A 1 7.36 28.44 8.56
N ASP A 2 6.21 28.81 9.13
CA ASP A 2 5.71 28.18 10.38
C ASP A 2 4.81 26.95 10.14
N TYR A 3 4.09 26.91 9.00
CA TYR A 3 3.19 25.79 8.67
C TYR A 3 3.92 24.47 8.44
N ASP A 4 4.95 24.45 7.58
CA ASP A 4 5.72 23.23 7.27
C ASP A 4 6.32 22.63 8.55
N ARG A 5 6.86 23.48 9.43
CA ARG A 5 7.38 23.07 10.74
C ARG A 5 6.28 22.47 11.64
N HIS A 6 5.06 22.99 11.62
CA HIS A 6 3.94 22.40 12.36
C HIS A 6 3.50 21.05 11.77
N VAL A 7 3.53 20.89 10.45
CA VAL A 7 3.26 19.62 9.78
C VAL A 7 4.30 18.58 10.17
N ASP A 8 5.59 18.92 10.10
CA ASP A 8 6.68 18.03 10.49
C ASP A 8 6.59 17.62 11.97
N ALA A 9 6.37 18.60 12.86
CA ALA A 9 6.20 18.33 14.28
C ALA A 9 4.99 17.41 14.55
N ARG A 10 3.91 17.54 13.79
CA ARG A 10 2.73 16.68 13.92
C ARG A 10 3.00 15.27 13.39
N ALA A 11 3.75 15.14 12.29
CA ALA A 11 4.18 13.83 11.79
C ALA A 11 5.01 13.09 12.85
N GLU A 12 5.98 13.76 13.47
CA GLU A 12 6.78 13.19 14.54
C GLU A 12 5.95 12.72 15.74
N GLN A 13 4.94 13.49 16.15
CA GLN A 13 4.01 13.10 17.21
C GLN A 13 3.22 11.83 16.86
N ILE A 14 2.75 11.72 15.62
CA ILE A 14 2.01 10.53 15.14
C ILE A 14 2.94 9.30 15.16
N LEU A 15 4.16 9.44 14.63
CA LEU A 15 5.12 8.34 14.60
C LEU A 15 5.50 7.90 16.02
N ALA A 16 5.69 8.85 16.94
CA ALA A 16 5.95 8.55 18.35
C ALA A 16 4.79 7.77 19.01
N ALA A 17 3.54 8.17 18.73
CA ALA A 17 2.37 7.46 19.25
C ALA A 17 2.25 6.02 18.69
N VAL A 18 2.53 5.83 17.40
CA VAL A 18 2.55 4.49 16.79
C VAL A 18 3.61 3.61 17.44
N ARG A 19 4.84 4.13 17.64
CA ARG A 19 5.92 3.39 18.32
C ARG A 19 5.54 2.98 19.74
N GLN A 20 4.92 3.89 20.50
CA GLN A 20 4.50 3.62 21.89
C GLN A 20 3.35 2.60 21.99
N SER A 21 2.59 2.38 20.91
CA SER A 21 1.48 1.41 20.91
C SER A 21 1.93 -0.05 21.01
N GLY A 22 3.22 -0.35 20.77
CA GLY A 22 3.75 -1.71 20.77
C GLY A 22 3.24 -2.60 19.63
N ARG A 23 2.53 -2.04 18.65
CA ARG A 23 2.07 -2.78 17.47
C ARG A 23 3.25 -3.02 16.53
N ASN A 24 3.47 -4.29 16.17
CA ASN A 24 4.53 -4.70 15.23
C ASN A 24 3.98 -5.39 13.97
N SER A 25 3.48 -4.63 12.99
CA SER A 25 2.99 -5.12 11.70
C SER A 25 3.68 -4.43 10.54
N MET A 26 3.53 -4.95 9.32
CA MET A 26 4.02 -4.27 8.11
C MET A 26 3.44 -2.85 7.92
N TRP A 27 2.34 -2.50 8.59
CA TRP A 27 1.82 -1.13 8.62
C TRP A 27 2.53 -0.22 9.64
N SER A 28 2.92 -0.75 10.79
CA SER A 28 3.40 0.04 11.94
C SER A 28 4.91 0.09 12.05
N VAL A 29 5.62 -0.90 11.48
CA VAL A 29 7.09 -0.99 11.49
C VAL A 29 7.76 0.20 10.80
N HIS A 30 7.07 0.86 9.85
CA HIS A 30 7.53 2.11 9.24
C HIS A 30 7.87 3.20 10.27
N ALA A 31 7.14 3.27 11.39
CA ALA A 31 7.38 4.29 12.42
C ALA A 31 8.66 4.03 13.23
N GLN A 32 9.08 2.76 13.33
CA GLN A 32 10.34 2.36 13.96
C GLN A 32 11.50 2.65 13.00
N LEU A 33 11.35 2.24 11.73
CA LEU A 33 12.35 2.44 10.68
C LEU A 33 12.61 3.92 10.37
N HIS A 34 11.63 4.80 10.57
CA HIS A 34 11.79 6.25 10.34
C HIS A 34 12.83 6.92 11.24
N THR A 35 13.03 6.43 12.46
CA THR A 35 13.82 7.14 13.48
C THR A 35 15.24 6.64 13.69
N GLN A 36 15.62 5.48 13.13
CA GLN A 36 16.86 4.82 13.52
C GLN A 36 17.95 4.94 12.47
N ALA A 37 19.15 5.28 12.94
CA ALA A 37 20.36 5.47 12.15
C ALA A 37 21.02 4.14 11.74
N GLU A 38 20.69 3.02 12.39
CA GLU A 38 21.27 1.70 12.11
C GLU A 38 20.16 0.65 12.04
N ALA A 39 19.75 0.34 10.82
CA ALA A 39 18.69 -0.62 10.50
C ALA A 39 18.89 -2.04 11.05
N ALA A 40 20.15 -2.42 11.30
CA ALA A 40 20.52 -3.74 11.78
C ALA A 40 19.86 -4.08 13.13
N ASP A 41 19.60 -3.07 13.97
CA ASP A 41 18.98 -3.25 15.30
C ASP A 41 17.47 -3.55 15.20
N LEU A 42 16.86 -3.35 14.03
CA LEU A 42 15.44 -3.60 13.78
C LEU A 42 15.18 -4.80 12.86
N ALA A 43 16.22 -5.51 12.40
CA ALA A 43 16.08 -6.63 11.49
C ALA A 43 15.09 -7.69 12.03
N ASP A 44 15.25 -8.10 13.28
CA ASP A 44 14.36 -9.06 13.95
C ASP A 44 12.90 -8.56 14.02
N GLN A 45 12.71 -7.27 14.29
CA GLN A 45 11.36 -6.67 14.36
C GLN A 45 10.69 -6.62 13.00
N VAL A 46 11.45 -6.33 11.93
CA VAL A 46 10.95 -6.34 10.55
C VAL A 46 10.61 -7.77 10.13
N ILE A 47 11.46 -8.75 10.41
CA ILE A 47 11.18 -10.16 10.14
C ILE A 47 9.92 -10.58 10.89
N GLU A 48 9.80 -10.29 12.18
CA GLU A 48 8.59 -10.58 12.96
C GLU A 48 7.34 -9.91 12.36
N ALA A 49 7.44 -8.65 11.93
CA ALA A 49 6.33 -7.92 11.32
C ALA A 49 5.87 -8.59 10.01
N VAL A 50 6.81 -9.02 9.17
CA VAL A 50 6.55 -9.72 7.92
C VAL A 50 5.95 -11.10 8.19
N ASP A 51 6.62 -11.91 9.02
CA ASP A 51 6.18 -13.26 9.36
C ASP A 51 4.79 -13.23 9.99
N ARG A 52 4.55 -12.39 11.00
CA ARG A 52 3.23 -12.30 11.64
C ARG A 52 2.12 -11.92 10.65
N THR A 53 2.45 -11.19 9.59
CA THR A 53 1.46 -10.76 8.60
C THR A 53 1.30 -11.76 7.45
N LEU A 54 2.33 -12.53 7.09
CA LEU A 54 2.31 -13.42 5.93
C LEU A 54 2.27 -14.92 6.27
N TYR A 55 2.60 -15.32 7.51
CA TYR A 55 2.76 -16.72 7.94
C TYR A 55 1.49 -17.57 7.81
N GLU A 56 0.31 -16.95 7.84
CA GLU A 56 -0.97 -17.66 7.69
C GLU A 56 -1.35 -17.94 6.21
N ILE A 57 -0.57 -17.42 5.25
CA ILE A 57 -0.88 -17.50 3.83
C ILE A 57 -0.20 -18.72 3.21
N VAL A 58 -1.00 -19.65 2.66
CA VAL A 58 -0.51 -20.94 2.15
C VAL A 58 -0.92 -21.14 0.71
N ALA A 59 0.01 -21.62 -0.11
CA ALA A 59 -0.26 -22.06 -1.48
C ALA A 59 -1.38 -23.11 -1.51
N GLY A 60 -2.53 -22.79 -2.13
CA GLY A 60 -3.67 -23.70 -2.27
C GLY A 60 -4.52 -23.91 -1.00
N GLY A 61 -4.43 -23.02 0.00
CA GLY A 61 -5.28 -23.06 1.19
C GLY A 61 -6.72 -22.56 0.94
N ASP A 62 -7.63 -22.85 1.89
CA ASP A 62 -8.99 -22.30 1.90
C ASP A 62 -9.00 -20.76 2.05
N ASP A 63 -10.14 -20.10 1.81
CA ASP A 63 -10.28 -18.62 1.81
C ASP A 63 -9.66 -17.91 3.03
N ALA A 64 -9.67 -18.56 4.20
CA ALA A 64 -9.06 -18.03 5.44
C ALA A 64 -7.51 -17.98 5.42
N LYS A 65 -6.87 -18.56 4.41
CA LYS A 65 -5.41 -18.66 4.23
C LYS A 65 -4.93 -17.95 2.95
N LEU A 66 -5.78 -17.08 2.38
CA LEU A 66 -5.45 -16.28 1.21
C LEU A 66 -4.90 -14.91 1.62
N GLY A 67 -3.87 -14.45 0.93
CA GLY A 67 -3.36 -13.09 1.10
C GLY A 67 -4.34 -12.06 0.57
N GLY A 68 -5.08 -11.42 1.46
CA GLY A 68 -5.97 -10.31 1.12
C GLY A 68 -5.25 -8.96 0.88
N PRO A 69 -5.99 -7.92 0.48
CA PRO A 69 -5.45 -6.58 0.20
C PRO A 69 -4.63 -5.96 1.33
N PHE A 70 -5.02 -6.22 2.59
CA PHE A 70 -4.31 -5.77 3.80
C PHE A 70 -3.02 -6.53 4.11
N HIS A 71 -2.69 -7.57 3.35
CA HIS A 71 -1.36 -8.21 3.33
C HIS A 71 -0.56 -7.72 2.12
N ILE A 72 -1.23 -7.63 0.96
CA ILE A 72 -0.64 -7.29 -0.34
C ILE A 72 -0.03 -5.89 -0.35
N LEU A 73 -0.84 -4.87 -0.05
CA LEU A 73 -0.38 -3.50 -0.12
C LEU A 73 0.79 -3.22 0.85
N PRO A 74 0.68 -3.51 2.17
CA PRO A 74 1.75 -3.17 3.10
C PRO A 74 3.03 -3.97 2.86
N ALA A 75 2.96 -5.21 2.37
CA ALA A 75 4.15 -5.98 2.02
C ALA A 75 4.97 -5.25 0.95
N MET A 76 4.29 -4.75 -0.08
CA MET A 76 4.97 -4.06 -1.17
C MET A 76 5.41 -2.64 -0.78
N LEU A 77 4.63 -1.90 0.02
CA LEU A 77 5.02 -0.58 0.50
C LEU A 77 6.23 -0.63 1.45
N LEU A 78 6.28 -1.63 2.34
CA LEU A 78 7.41 -1.87 3.22
C LEU A 78 8.68 -2.11 2.38
N LEU A 79 8.61 -3.04 1.43
CA LEU A 79 9.73 -3.38 0.57
C LEU A 79 10.17 -2.18 -0.30
N CYS A 80 9.25 -1.50 -0.99
CA CYS A 80 9.56 -0.35 -1.82
C CYS A 80 10.28 0.79 -1.06
N ARG A 81 9.89 1.01 0.20
CA ARG A 81 10.40 2.13 0.99
C ARG A 81 11.69 1.81 1.74
N TRP A 82 11.85 0.57 2.18
CA TRP A 82 12.87 0.20 3.16
C TRP A 82 13.80 -0.93 2.71
N GLU A 83 13.75 -1.38 1.45
CA GLU A 83 14.59 -2.48 0.96
C GLU A 83 16.06 -2.40 1.39
N ALA A 84 16.68 -1.21 1.29
CA ALA A 84 18.09 -1.00 1.61
C ALA A 84 18.49 -1.36 3.05
N VAL A 85 17.50 -1.45 3.94
CA VAL A 85 17.66 -1.66 5.38
C VAL A 85 16.98 -2.94 5.87
N MET A 86 16.38 -3.71 4.97
CA MET A 86 15.68 -4.95 5.31
C MET A 86 16.62 -6.16 5.25
N ASP A 87 16.40 -7.12 6.16
CA ASP A 87 17.07 -8.40 6.09
C ASP A 87 16.63 -9.19 4.83
N SER A 88 17.58 -9.94 4.27
CA SER A 88 17.33 -10.78 3.09
C SER A 88 16.20 -11.80 3.27
N ALA A 89 16.01 -12.32 4.49
CA ALA A 89 14.92 -13.25 4.81
C ALA A 89 13.55 -12.58 4.69
N ALA A 90 13.41 -11.35 5.20
CA ALA A 90 12.17 -10.57 5.08
C ALA A 90 11.85 -10.25 3.61
N ILE A 91 12.87 -9.87 2.83
CA ILE A 91 12.72 -9.61 1.40
C ILE A 91 12.27 -10.88 0.66
N GLU A 92 12.86 -12.03 0.98
CA GLU A 92 12.49 -13.30 0.34
C GLU A 92 11.08 -13.76 0.73
N SER A 93 10.66 -13.58 1.98
CA SER A 93 9.28 -13.86 2.41
C SER A 93 8.26 -13.04 1.62
N ILE A 94 8.52 -11.74 1.43
CA ILE A 94 7.66 -10.87 0.60
C ILE A 94 7.70 -11.31 -0.87
N ARG A 95 8.87 -11.67 -1.39
CA ARG A 95 9.01 -12.16 -2.77
C ARG A 95 8.22 -13.45 -3.00
N SER A 96 8.39 -14.47 -2.17
CA SER A 96 7.64 -15.73 -2.27
C SER A 96 6.14 -15.48 -2.16
N PHE A 97 5.70 -14.57 -1.29
CA PHE A 97 4.30 -14.18 -1.20
C PHE A 97 3.71 -13.64 -2.53
N PHE A 98 4.47 -12.88 -3.31
CA PHE A 98 4.01 -12.36 -4.61
C PHE A 98 4.17 -13.33 -5.79
N LEU A 99 5.16 -14.22 -5.73
CA LEU A 99 5.44 -15.15 -6.82
C LEU A 99 4.74 -16.50 -6.65
N GLU A 100 4.37 -16.88 -5.43
CA GLU A 100 3.91 -18.23 -5.08
C GLU A 100 2.69 -18.24 -4.15
N GLY A 101 2.52 -17.22 -3.30
CA GLY A 101 1.42 -17.13 -2.34
C GLY A 101 0.07 -16.82 -3.00
N VAL A 102 -0.97 -17.59 -2.69
CA VAL A 102 -2.32 -17.33 -3.26
C VAL A 102 -2.90 -16.06 -2.66
N GLN A 103 -3.41 -15.18 -3.51
CA GLN A 103 -3.94 -13.89 -3.11
C GLN A 103 -5.42 -13.73 -3.45
N ALA A 104 -6.14 -13.07 -2.56
CA ALA A 104 -7.52 -12.66 -2.78
C ALA A 104 -7.57 -11.16 -3.07
N ARG A 105 -8.24 -10.78 -4.17
CA ARG A 105 -8.44 -9.37 -4.53
C ARG A 105 -9.41 -8.63 -3.60
N GLY A 106 -10.32 -9.34 -2.94
CA GLY A 106 -11.46 -8.75 -2.25
C GLY A 106 -12.59 -8.34 -3.20
N ASN A 107 -13.60 -7.66 -2.66
CA ASN A 107 -14.90 -7.41 -3.30
C ASN A 107 -15.31 -5.92 -3.39
N THR A 108 -14.52 -5.01 -2.85
CA THR A 108 -14.77 -3.55 -2.82
C THR A 108 -13.74 -2.79 -3.66
N GLU A 109 -14.01 -1.54 -4.04
CA GLU A 109 -13.12 -0.71 -4.88
C GLU A 109 -11.79 -0.46 -4.17
N ASN A 110 -11.82 -0.16 -2.87
CA ASN A 110 -10.60 0.02 -2.05
C ASN A 110 -9.69 -1.23 -2.08
N HIS A 111 -10.27 -2.42 -1.91
CA HIS A 111 -9.60 -3.70 -1.91
C HIS A 111 -8.96 -3.98 -3.26
N TRP A 112 -9.67 -3.71 -4.36
CA TRP A 112 -9.12 -3.89 -5.69
C TRP A 112 -7.97 -2.93 -5.95
N LEU A 113 -8.07 -1.68 -5.50
CA LEU A 113 -7.01 -0.69 -5.65
C LEU A 113 -5.75 -1.09 -4.86
N MET A 114 -5.91 -1.54 -3.62
CA MET A 114 -4.83 -2.08 -2.80
C MET A 114 -4.18 -3.32 -3.46
N TYR A 115 -5.02 -4.27 -3.91
CA TYR A 115 -4.57 -5.50 -4.59
C TYR A 115 -3.76 -5.18 -5.85
N TYR A 116 -4.31 -4.36 -6.75
CA TYR A 116 -3.66 -4.03 -8.02
C TYR A 116 -2.42 -3.17 -7.82
N THR A 117 -2.41 -2.29 -6.82
CA THR A 117 -1.22 -1.49 -6.50
C THR A 117 -0.06 -2.39 -6.06
N GLY A 118 -0.29 -3.26 -5.06
CA GLY A 118 0.78 -4.16 -4.60
C GLY A 118 1.26 -5.09 -5.70
N ASN A 119 0.34 -5.69 -6.47
CA ASN A 119 0.70 -6.59 -7.58
C ASN A 119 1.39 -5.86 -8.75
N LEU A 120 1.04 -4.60 -9.03
CA LEU A 120 1.71 -3.80 -10.07
C LEU A 120 3.15 -3.53 -9.68
N LEU A 121 3.39 -3.02 -8.46
CA LEU A 121 4.73 -2.73 -7.96
C LEU A 121 5.59 -4.00 -7.86
N ALA A 122 4.98 -5.12 -7.45
CA ALA A 122 5.62 -6.44 -7.48
C ALA A 122 6.00 -6.87 -8.90
N ALA A 123 5.08 -6.73 -9.87
CA ALA A 123 5.33 -7.08 -11.26
C ALA A 123 6.40 -6.19 -11.92
N GLU A 124 6.46 -4.91 -11.55
CA GLU A 124 7.56 -4.03 -11.97
C GLU A 124 8.89 -4.46 -11.34
N ARG A 125 8.89 -4.80 -10.05
CA ARG A 125 10.09 -5.22 -9.32
C ARG A 125 10.69 -6.51 -9.88
N TRP A 126 9.87 -7.54 -10.04
CA TRP A 126 10.27 -8.87 -10.52
C TRP A 126 9.84 -9.08 -11.97
N SER A 127 10.14 -8.10 -12.83
CA SER A 127 9.74 -8.11 -14.25
C SER A 127 10.34 -9.25 -15.07
N ASP A 128 11.42 -9.86 -14.57
CA ASP A 128 12.14 -10.99 -15.15
C ASP A 128 11.67 -12.35 -14.63
N ALA A 129 10.78 -12.39 -13.64
CA ALA A 129 10.18 -13.64 -13.18
C ALA A 129 9.36 -14.30 -14.31
N SER A 130 9.36 -15.63 -14.35
CA SER A 130 8.58 -16.37 -15.35
C SER A 130 7.08 -16.19 -15.14
N ASN A 131 6.63 -16.35 -13.89
CA ASN A 131 5.24 -16.23 -13.49
C ASN A 131 5.14 -15.55 -12.11
N MET A 132 4.01 -14.90 -11.88
CA MET A 132 3.50 -14.49 -10.57
C MET A 132 2.68 -15.63 -9.95
N TRP A 133 2.19 -15.44 -8.72
CA TRP A 133 1.41 -16.44 -7.97
C TRP A 133 0.21 -17.04 -8.73
N ASN A 134 -0.39 -16.28 -9.66
CA ASN A 134 -1.56 -16.71 -10.43
C ASN A 134 -1.19 -17.40 -11.76
N GLY A 135 0.08 -17.72 -11.98
CA GLY A 135 0.58 -18.36 -13.21
C GLY A 135 0.66 -17.43 -14.42
N CYS A 136 0.35 -16.14 -14.27
CA CYS A 136 0.53 -15.14 -15.33
C CYS A 136 1.93 -14.55 -15.27
N SER A 137 2.45 -14.07 -16.42
CA SER A 137 3.71 -13.33 -16.43
C SER A 137 3.58 -11.98 -15.70
N PRO A 138 4.69 -11.43 -15.17
CA PRO A 138 4.72 -10.08 -14.59
C PRO A 138 4.14 -9.03 -15.54
N GLU A 139 4.46 -9.10 -16.84
CA GLU A 139 3.93 -8.16 -17.84
C GLU A 139 2.40 -8.23 -17.98
N ALA A 140 1.81 -9.43 -17.92
CA ALA A 140 0.36 -9.58 -17.95
C ALA A 140 -0.29 -8.96 -16.70
N MET A 141 0.29 -9.19 -15.52
CA MET A 141 -0.17 -8.57 -14.27
C MET A 141 -0.08 -7.04 -14.33
N ARG A 142 1.07 -6.50 -14.77
CA ARG A 142 1.31 -5.06 -14.92
C ARG A 142 0.27 -4.42 -15.84
N ARG A 143 0.01 -5.01 -17.01
CA ARG A 143 -0.99 -4.50 -17.97
C ARG A 143 -2.40 -4.50 -17.38
N GLU A 144 -2.79 -5.58 -16.72
CA GLU A 144 -4.12 -5.69 -16.10
C GLU A 144 -4.31 -4.68 -14.98
N ALA A 145 -3.35 -4.59 -14.06
CA ALA A 145 -3.37 -3.65 -12.94
C ALA A 145 -3.41 -2.21 -13.44
N THR A 146 -2.55 -1.85 -14.40
CA THR A 146 -2.50 -0.50 -14.99
C THR A 146 -3.82 -0.14 -15.65
N ARG A 147 -4.39 -1.04 -16.47
CA ARG A 147 -5.70 -0.85 -17.11
C ARG A 147 -6.78 -0.60 -16.08
N TRP A 148 -6.83 -1.40 -15.02
CA TRP A 148 -7.85 -1.27 -14.00
C TRP A 148 -7.70 0.05 -13.22
N ILE A 149 -6.49 0.38 -12.76
CA ILE A 149 -6.21 1.61 -11.99
C ILE A 149 -6.54 2.85 -12.81
N LEU A 150 -6.05 2.94 -14.06
CA LEU A 150 -6.36 4.07 -14.94
C LEU A 150 -7.86 4.19 -15.23
N GLY A 151 -8.54 3.06 -15.43
CA GLY A 151 -9.99 3.05 -15.60
C GLY A 151 -10.73 3.54 -14.35
N THR A 152 -10.26 3.19 -13.16
CA THR A 152 -10.81 3.70 -11.90
C THR A 152 -10.57 5.21 -11.76
N ILE A 153 -9.36 5.70 -12.06
CA ILE A 153 -9.05 7.14 -12.07
C ILE A 153 -9.97 7.90 -13.03
N GLU A 154 -10.16 7.38 -14.25
CA GLU A 154 -11.07 7.99 -15.22
C GLU A 154 -12.51 8.06 -14.68
N ARG A 155 -13.02 6.95 -14.11
CA ARG A 155 -14.37 6.94 -13.52
C ARG A 155 -14.49 7.93 -12.37
N THR A 156 -13.52 7.99 -11.46
CA THR A 156 -13.51 8.97 -10.36
C THR A 156 -13.56 10.40 -10.90
N ALA A 157 -12.75 10.71 -11.92
CA ALA A 157 -12.71 12.05 -12.50
C ALA A 157 -14.02 12.46 -13.22
N ARG A 158 -14.80 11.50 -13.72
CA ARG A 158 -16.02 11.75 -14.50
C ARG A 158 -17.30 11.68 -13.68
N LEU A 159 -17.34 10.79 -12.70
CA LEU A 159 -18.57 10.39 -12.00
C LEU A 159 -18.48 10.59 -10.48
N GLY A 160 -17.33 10.98 -9.95
CA GLY A 160 -17.09 11.03 -8.50
C GLY A 160 -16.66 9.69 -7.93
N HIS A 161 -16.44 9.65 -6.62
CA HIS A 161 -15.93 8.48 -5.92
C HIS A 161 -17.03 7.45 -5.60
N HIS A 162 -16.82 6.18 -5.96
CA HIS A 162 -17.88 5.16 -5.90
C HIS A 162 -18.14 4.62 -4.47
N GLU A 163 -17.17 4.66 -3.56
CA GLU A 163 -17.33 4.26 -2.16
C GLU A 163 -17.80 5.41 -1.26
N TYR A 164 -18.83 6.13 -1.71
CA TYR A 164 -19.64 7.04 -0.88
C TYR A 164 -18.89 8.23 -0.25
N ASP A 165 -17.72 8.55 -0.79
CA ASP A 165 -16.75 9.45 -0.17
C ASP A 165 -16.52 9.16 1.33
N SER A 166 -16.42 7.86 1.63
CA SER A 166 -16.28 7.31 2.97
C SER A 166 -15.01 7.82 3.66
N PRO A 167 -15.13 8.57 4.78
CA PRO A 167 -13.97 9.05 5.53
C PRO A 167 -13.09 7.90 6.04
N GLY A 168 -13.72 6.76 6.39
CA GLY A 168 -13.02 5.55 6.83
C GLY A 168 -12.26 4.81 5.72
N TYR A 169 -12.81 4.74 4.51
CA TYR A 169 -12.15 4.08 3.38
C TYR A 169 -11.18 5.00 2.63
N HIS A 170 -11.15 6.29 2.97
CA HIS A 170 -10.26 7.22 2.29
C HIS A 170 -8.78 6.84 2.46
N VAL A 171 -8.38 6.38 3.64
CA VAL A 171 -7.00 5.91 3.88
C VAL A 171 -6.67 4.70 3.00
N GLU A 172 -7.63 3.79 2.79
CA GLU A 172 -7.47 2.59 1.97
C GLU A 172 -7.38 2.91 0.47
N HIS A 173 -7.80 4.10 0.04
CA HIS A 173 -7.57 4.62 -1.31
C HIS A 173 -6.29 5.46 -1.43
N MET A 174 -6.05 6.32 -0.44
CA MET A 174 -4.93 7.26 -0.47
C MET A 174 -3.60 6.53 -0.32
N ALA A 175 -3.50 5.54 0.58
CA ALA A 175 -2.27 4.76 0.77
C ALA A 175 -1.78 4.07 -0.51
N PRO A 176 -2.59 3.30 -1.27
CA PRO A 176 -2.12 2.72 -2.52
C PRO A 176 -1.77 3.77 -3.58
N LEU A 177 -2.56 4.86 -3.70
CA LEU A 177 -2.25 5.92 -4.67
C LEU A 177 -0.94 6.64 -4.33
N ILE A 178 -0.67 6.95 -3.05
CA ILE A 178 0.62 7.50 -2.61
C ILE A 178 1.75 6.52 -2.94
N GLY A 179 1.55 5.23 -2.66
CA GLY A 179 2.53 4.19 -3.00
C GLY A 179 2.84 4.13 -4.49
N LEU A 180 1.83 4.22 -5.36
CA LEU A 180 2.04 4.31 -6.80
C LEU A 180 2.78 5.58 -7.19
N PHE A 181 2.39 6.73 -6.61
CA PHE A 181 3.06 8.01 -6.89
C PHE A 181 4.56 7.96 -6.54
N GLU A 182 4.90 7.38 -5.39
CA GLU A 182 6.29 7.28 -4.93
C GLU A 182 7.11 6.23 -5.70
N HIS A 183 6.50 5.10 -6.11
CA HIS A 183 7.28 3.91 -6.46
C HIS A 183 7.05 3.32 -7.85
N THR A 184 6.00 3.72 -8.60
CA THR A 184 5.79 3.16 -9.95
C THR A 184 6.89 3.59 -10.92
N ARG A 185 7.27 2.70 -11.84
CA ARG A 185 8.17 2.99 -12.96
C ARG A 185 7.45 3.60 -14.17
N ASP A 186 6.11 3.60 -14.20
CA ASP A 186 5.31 4.17 -15.28
C ASP A 186 5.01 5.66 -15.05
N GLU A 187 5.70 6.53 -15.78
CA GLU A 187 5.54 8.00 -15.72
C GLU A 187 4.11 8.48 -16.05
N HIS A 188 3.42 7.81 -16.96
CA HIS A 188 2.05 8.17 -17.32
C HIS A 188 1.10 7.87 -16.17
N LEU A 189 1.22 6.67 -15.59
CA LEU A 189 0.46 6.27 -14.41
C LEU A 189 0.73 7.22 -13.24
N ARG A 190 2.01 7.50 -12.94
CA ARG A 190 2.39 8.42 -11.85
C ARG A 190 1.69 9.77 -11.98
N LYS A 191 1.66 10.33 -13.20
CA LYS A 191 0.98 11.61 -13.48
C LYS A 191 -0.54 11.55 -13.32
N GLN A 192 -1.19 10.44 -13.69
CA GLN A 192 -2.63 10.30 -13.43
C GLN A 192 -2.93 10.12 -11.95
N VAL A 193 -2.06 9.40 -11.22
CA VAL A 193 -2.16 9.21 -9.78
C VAL A 193 -2.01 10.54 -9.03
N GLU A 194 -1.05 11.39 -9.40
CA GLU A 194 -0.89 12.74 -8.84
C GLU A 194 -2.19 13.56 -8.98
N ARG A 195 -2.82 13.50 -10.16
CA ARG A 195 -4.07 14.22 -10.44
C ARG A 195 -5.24 13.71 -9.61
N VAL A 196 -5.40 12.39 -9.49
CA VAL A 196 -6.50 11.83 -8.69
C VAL A 196 -6.28 12.06 -7.19
N LEU A 197 -5.03 12.05 -6.71
CA LEU A 197 -4.68 12.43 -5.34
C LEU A 197 -5.05 13.89 -5.08
N THR A 198 -4.74 14.79 -6.02
CA THR A 198 -5.13 16.20 -5.94
C THR A 198 -6.65 16.35 -5.89
N LEU A 199 -7.38 15.63 -6.75
CA LEU A 199 -8.84 15.63 -6.76
C LEU A 199 -9.42 15.16 -5.42
N LYS A 200 -8.93 14.02 -4.90
CA LYS A 200 -9.38 13.43 -3.63
C LYS A 200 -9.12 14.34 -2.43
N MET A 201 -7.95 14.98 -2.39
CA MET A 201 -7.63 15.95 -1.33
C MET A 201 -8.51 17.20 -1.40
N ALA A 202 -8.84 17.66 -2.61
CA ALA A 202 -9.75 18.78 -2.81
C ALA A 202 -11.18 18.44 -2.39
N ASP A 203 -11.64 17.21 -2.68
CA ASP A 203 -12.96 16.68 -2.27
C ASP A 203 -13.07 16.65 -0.74
N MET A 204 -12.09 16.01 -0.08
CA MET A 204 -12.02 15.96 1.39
C MET A 204 -12.01 17.37 2.01
N ALA A 205 -11.28 18.32 1.42
CA ALA A 205 -11.21 19.69 1.94
C ALA A 205 -12.55 20.45 1.77
N LEU A 206 -13.29 20.19 0.70
CA LEU A 206 -14.60 20.79 0.45
C LEU A 206 -15.65 20.28 1.45
N GLU A 207 -15.59 18.99 1.78
CA GLU A 207 -16.54 18.33 2.67
C GLU A 207 -16.15 18.38 4.16
N TYR A 208 -15.02 19.03 4.48
CA TYR A 208 -14.59 19.23 5.85
C TYR A 208 -15.36 20.38 6.49
N PHE A 209 -16.26 20.05 7.42
CA PHE A 209 -17.09 21.01 8.14
C PHE A 209 -16.92 20.87 9.66
N ASN A 210 -16.46 21.95 10.29
CA ASN A 210 -16.36 22.10 11.75
C ASN A 210 -15.64 20.94 12.47
N GLY A 211 -14.52 20.47 11.92
CA GLY A 211 -13.72 19.41 12.54
C GLY A 211 -14.08 17.99 12.08
N SER A 212 -15.09 17.83 11.24
CA SER A 212 -15.56 16.54 10.74
C SER A 212 -15.68 16.56 9.22
N TRP A 213 -15.36 15.43 8.61
CA TRP A 213 -15.65 15.21 7.20
C TRP A 213 -17.07 14.67 7.07
N ALA A 214 -17.93 15.44 6.43
CA ALA A 214 -19.33 15.11 6.20
C ALA A 214 -19.51 14.16 4.99
N GLY A 215 -18.94 12.95 5.07
CA GLY A 215 -19.09 11.90 4.06
C GLY A 215 -20.17 10.86 4.40
N SER A 216 -20.35 9.86 3.52
CA SER A 216 -21.27 8.73 3.73
C SER A 216 -20.55 7.38 3.82
N HIS A 217 -21.18 6.41 4.48
CA HIS A 217 -20.63 5.07 4.74
C HIS A 217 -21.62 3.97 4.36
#